data_AF-A0A956L6W5-F1
#
_entry.id   AF-A0A956L6W5-F1
#
_cell.length_a   1.000
_cell.length_b   1.000
_cell.length_c   1.000
_cell.angle_alpha   90.00
_cell.angle_beta   90.00
_cell.angle_gamma   90.00
#
_symmetry.space_group_name_H-M   'P 1'
#
loop_
_entity.id
_entity.type
_entity.pdbx_description
1 polymer ?
#
loop_
_entity_poly.entity_id
_entity_poly.type
_entity_poly.pdbx_seq_one_letter_code
_entity_poly.pdbx_strand_id
1 'polypeptide(L)'
;MAIPELESRLLEVVDWVQAVDELQAWADDETHDRAARSQAWSRVAGASADLLLDEARALDASQRAFKLDQRNLGALSQARRLYRRRGHIAMAIKLGGLELRLEHDPRRQASLRVELGRALLDQGSLDQTVSILTLVAEAGETIEAGEAARGLLDQVRAAHEGGERALSTLQDELGSLADLEGAGSSVS
;
A
#
# COMPACT_ATOMS: atom_id res chain seq x y z
N MET A 1 -32.72 26.47 -11.25
CA MET A 1 -31.61 26.66 -10.29
C MET A 1 -30.38 26.91 -11.13
N ALA A 2 -29.76 28.09 -11.03
CA ALA A 2 -28.63 28.44 -11.89
C ALA A 2 -27.33 27.86 -11.30
N ILE A 3 -26.40 27.43 -12.17
CA ILE A 3 -25.09 26.89 -11.79
C ILE A 3 -24.35 27.79 -10.77
N PRO A 4 -24.38 29.13 -10.87
CA PRO A 4 -23.71 30.01 -9.90
C PRO A 4 -24.28 29.93 -8.47
N GLU A 5 -25.55 29.60 -8.31
CA GLU A 5 -26.20 29.45 -6.99
C GLU A 5 -25.86 28.11 -6.33
N LEU A 6 -25.58 27.08 -7.14
CA LEU A 6 -25.03 25.80 -6.67
C LEU A 6 -23.55 25.94 -6.27
N GLU A 7 -22.77 26.69 -7.04
CA GLU A 7 -21.37 27.01 -6.73
C GLU A 7 -21.27 27.84 -5.44
N SER A 8 -22.11 28.88 -5.29
CA SER A 8 -22.16 29.70 -4.08
C SER A 8 -22.54 28.89 -2.83
N ARG A 9 -23.46 27.92 -2.97
CA ARG A 9 -23.85 27.04 -1.85
C ARG A 9 -22.81 25.97 -1.52
N LEU A 10 -22.00 25.54 -2.49
CA LEU A 10 -20.82 24.70 -2.23
C LEU A 10 -19.72 25.48 -1.51
N LEU A 11 -19.68 26.81 -1.69
CA LEU A 11 -18.69 27.71 -1.08
C LEU A 11 -19.09 28.25 0.30
N GLU A 12 -20.37 28.25 0.66
CA GLU A 12 -20.85 28.56 2.02
C GLU A 12 -20.63 27.39 3.02
N VAL A 13 -20.16 26.24 2.53
CA VAL A 13 -19.88 25.03 3.30
C VAL A 13 -18.58 25.22 4.08
N VAL A 14 -18.62 24.98 5.40
CA VAL A 14 -17.51 24.81 6.35
C VAL A 14 -16.13 24.82 5.68
N ASP A 15 -15.32 25.84 5.99
CA ASP A 15 -13.94 25.91 5.51
C ASP A 15 -13.11 24.78 6.16
N TRP A 16 -13.08 23.64 5.47
CA TRP A 16 -12.34 22.46 5.90
C TRP A 16 -10.84 22.75 5.99
N VAL A 17 -10.32 23.68 5.20
CA VAL A 17 -8.91 24.08 5.28
C VAL A 17 -8.68 24.77 6.61
N GLN A 18 -9.50 25.77 6.95
CA GLN A 18 -9.43 26.45 8.25
C GLN A 18 -9.61 25.46 9.41
N ALA A 19 -10.57 24.54 9.35
CA ALA A 19 -10.79 23.56 10.42
C ALA A 19 -9.57 22.63 10.61
N VAL A 20 -8.91 22.23 9.52
CA VAL A 20 -7.69 21.41 9.61
C VAL A 20 -6.49 22.24 10.07
N ASP A 21 -6.41 23.53 9.71
CA ASP A 21 -5.40 24.46 10.23
C ASP A 21 -5.55 24.65 11.75
N GLU A 22 -6.77 24.84 12.25
CA GLU A 22 -7.08 24.92 13.68
C GLU A 22 -6.74 23.60 14.41
N LEU A 23 -7.06 22.45 13.80
CA LEU A 23 -6.70 21.14 14.33
C LEU A 23 -5.18 20.93 14.39
N GLN A 24 -4.43 21.47 13.41
CA GLN A 24 -2.97 21.45 13.42
C GLN A 24 -2.40 22.33 14.51
N ALA A 25 -2.89 23.56 14.66
CA ALA A 25 -2.48 24.45 15.73
C ALA A 25 -2.72 23.80 17.09
N TRP A 26 -3.89 23.19 17.28
CA TRP A 26 -4.19 22.42 18.48
C TRP A 26 -3.23 21.22 18.69
N ALA A 27 -2.90 20.47 17.64
CA ALA A 27 -1.94 19.37 17.74
C ALA A 27 -0.49 19.83 18.04
N ASP A 28 -0.14 21.06 17.69
CA ASP A 28 1.14 21.69 18.04
C ASP A 28 1.15 22.23 19.48
N ASP A 29 0.03 22.79 19.93
CA ASP A 29 -0.14 23.31 21.28
C ASP A 29 -0.49 22.22 22.29
N GLU A 30 -0.80 21.00 21.86
CA GLU A 30 -1.06 19.86 22.72
C GLU A 30 0.16 19.58 23.63
N THR A 31 0.12 20.14 24.84
CA THR A 31 1.17 20.06 25.86
C THR A 31 1.12 18.78 26.69
N HIS A 32 0.10 17.94 26.48
CA HIS A 32 0.01 16.64 27.14
C HIS A 32 1.09 15.67 26.64
N ASP A 33 1.14 14.48 27.23
CA ASP A 33 2.09 13.41 26.91
C ASP A 33 2.27 13.19 25.40
N ARG A 34 3.49 12.77 25.02
CA ARG A 34 3.93 12.56 23.63
C ARG A 34 2.98 11.64 22.85
N ALA A 35 2.35 10.66 23.52
CA ALA A 35 1.36 9.78 22.90
C ALA A 35 0.06 10.52 22.54
N ALA A 36 -0.44 11.42 23.39
CA ALA A 36 -1.61 12.24 23.10
C ALA A 36 -1.34 13.17 21.91
N ARG A 37 -0.17 13.81 21.90
CA ARG A 37 0.26 14.64 20.76
C ARG A 37 0.40 13.81 19.47
N SER A 38 0.91 12.59 19.54
CA SER A 38 0.93 11.67 18.40
C SER A 38 -0.47 11.37 17.85
N GLN A 39 -1.44 11.12 18.74
CA GLN A 39 -2.83 10.88 18.34
C GLN A 39 -3.46 12.12 17.69
N ALA A 40 -3.18 13.32 18.20
CA ALA A 40 -3.61 14.58 17.60
C ALA A 40 -3.10 14.72 16.15
N TRP A 41 -1.80 14.51 15.93
CA TRP A 41 -1.20 14.53 14.60
C TRP A 41 -1.75 13.44 13.66
N SER A 42 -2.11 12.27 14.19
CA SER A 42 -2.78 11.21 13.42
C SER A 42 -4.19 11.63 12.94
N ARG A 43 -4.91 12.45 13.73
CA ARG A 43 -6.19 13.02 13.31
C ARG A 43 -6.03 14.08 12.23
N VAL A 44 -5.03 14.97 12.36
CA VAL A 44 -4.65 15.92 11.31
C VAL A 44 -4.38 15.20 10.00
N ALA A 45 -3.60 14.12 10.06
CA ALA A 45 -3.26 13.35 8.88
C ALA A 45 -4.47 12.69 8.22
N GLY A 46 -5.39 12.13 9.03
CA GLY A 46 -6.67 11.60 8.54
C GLY A 46 -7.52 12.67 7.87
N ALA A 47 -7.73 13.81 8.53
CA ALA A 47 -8.52 14.91 7.99
C ALA A 47 -7.91 15.47 6.69
N SER A 48 -6.59 15.61 6.64
CA SER A 48 -5.88 16.06 5.43
C SER A 48 -6.05 15.08 4.27
N ALA A 49 -5.96 13.77 4.54
CA ALA A 49 -6.10 12.75 3.51
C ALA A 49 -7.54 12.59 3.01
N ASP A 50 -8.51 12.59 3.93
CA ASP A 50 -9.88 12.18 3.64
C ASP A 50 -10.80 13.37 3.29
N LEU A 51 -10.59 14.54 3.91
CA LEU A 51 -11.42 15.74 3.69
C LEU A 51 -10.82 16.69 2.66
N LEU A 52 -9.51 16.95 2.76
CA LEU A 52 -8.82 17.89 1.87
C LEU A 52 -8.23 17.22 0.63
N LEU A 53 -8.13 15.90 0.62
CA LEU A 53 -7.39 15.13 -0.39
C LEU A 53 -5.93 15.60 -0.54
N ASP A 54 -5.38 16.24 0.50
CA ASP A 54 -4.01 16.74 0.54
C ASP A 54 -3.09 15.66 1.10
N GLU A 55 -2.59 14.83 0.19
CA GLU A 55 -1.69 13.75 0.56
C GLU A 55 -0.34 14.23 1.11
N ALA A 56 0.13 15.42 0.73
CA ALA A 56 1.42 15.93 1.17
C ALA A 56 1.35 16.35 2.63
N ARG A 57 0.29 17.10 2.97
CA ARG A 57 -0.02 17.46 4.36
C ARG A 57 -0.34 16.24 5.21
N ALA A 58 -1.10 15.28 4.68
CA ALA A 58 -1.37 14.04 5.37
C ALA A 58 -0.09 13.25 5.70
N LEU A 59 0.85 13.17 4.74
CA LEU A 59 2.10 12.45 4.94
C LEU A 59 2.99 13.14 5.98
N ASP A 60 3.13 14.46 5.95
CA ASP A 60 3.88 15.21 6.97
C ASP A 60 3.29 14.98 8.37
N ALA A 61 1.97 15.10 8.48
CA ALA A 61 1.26 14.88 9.74
C ALA A 61 1.42 13.43 10.25
N SER A 62 1.31 12.41 9.39
CA SER A 62 1.55 11.01 9.77
C SER A 62 3.00 10.79 10.21
N GLN A 63 3.99 11.42 9.55
CA GLN A 63 5.39 11.33 9.94
C GLN A 63 5.65 11.99 11.30
N ARG A 64 5.03 13.15 11.58
CA ARG A 64 5.09 13.80 12.90
C ARG A 64 4.49 12.90 13.98
N ALA A 65 3.30 12.36 13.75
CA ALA A 65 2.66 11.43 14.66
C ALA A 65 3.55 10.21 14.96
N PHE A 66 4.13 9.60 13.94
CA PHE A 66 5.01 8.43 14.09
C PHE A 66 6.32 8.76 14.82
N LYS A 67 6.91 9.94 14.58
CA LYS A 67 8.10 10.41 15.33
C LYS A 67 7.77 10.58 16.82
N LEU A 68 6.56 11.02 17.15
CA LEU A 68 6.11 11.17 18.53
C LEU A 68 5.86 9.81 19.18
N ASP A 69 5.12 8.91 18.53
CA ASP A 69 4.87 7.57 19.04
C ASP A 69 4.92 6.54 17.90
N GLN A 70 5.93 5.68 17.93
CA GLN A 70 6.13 4.62 16.94
C GLN A 70 5.13 3.48 17.07
N ARG A 71 4.34 3.45 18.15
CA ARG A 71 3.26 2.48 18.40
C ARG A 71 1.89 2.99 17.94
N ASN A 72 1.80 4.21 17.43
CA ASN A 72 0.56 4.76 16.90
C ASN A 72 0.18 4.06 15.59
N LEU A 73 -0.62 3.01 15.70
CA LEU A 73 -1.12 2.21 14.57
C LEU A 73 -1.88 3.05 13.54
N GLY A 74 -2.62 4.09 13.98
CA GLY A 74 -3.36 4.97 13.08
C GLY A 74 -2.42 5.76 12.15
N ALA A 75 -1.39 6.37 12.72
CA ALA A 75 -0.37 7.11 11.96
C ALA A 75 0.40 6.19 11.02
N LEU A 76 0.74 4.99 11.48
CA LEU A 76 1.47 4.00 10.71
C LEU A 76 0.66 3.49 9.50
N SER A 77 -0.61 3.18 9.72
CA SER A 77 -1.55 2.75 8.67
C SER A 77 -1.77 3.85 7.62
N GLN A 78 -1.94 5.10 8.04
CA GLN A 78 -2.06 6.24 7.12
C GLN A 78 -0.79 6.43 6.29
N ALA A 79 0.38 6.49 6.93
CA ALA A 79 1.66 6.63 6.24
C ALA A 79 1.88 5.51 5.22
N ARG A 80 1.60 4.26 5.59
CA ARG A 80 1.71 3.09 4.71
C ARG A 80 0.83 3.22 3.47
N ARG A 81 -0.44 3.62 3.63
CA ARG A 81 -1.38 3.81 2.52
C ARG A 81 -0.89 4.94 1.59
N LEU A 82 -0.42 6.06 2.14
CA LEU A 82 0.13 7.19 1.39
C LEU A 82 1.37 6.79 0.58
N TYR A 83 2.33 6.10 1.19
CA TYR A 83 3.52 5.62 0.48
C TYR A 83 3.16 4.65 -0.65
N ARG A 84 2.20 3.76 -0.45
CA ARG A 84 1.73 2.83 -1.50
C ARG A 84 1.13 3.60 -2.69
N ARG A 85 0.22 4.56 -2.43
CA ARG A 85 -0.41 5.36 -3.50
C ARG A 85 0.57 6.19 -4.30
N ARG A 86 1.66 6.65 -3.67
CA ARG A 86 2.76 7.38 -4.31
C ARG A 86 3.77 6.48 -5.03
N GLY A 87 3.53 5.17 -5.09
CA GLY A 87 4.45 4.21 -5.72
C GLY A 87 5.72 3.93 -4.90
N HIS A 88 5.83 4.41 -3.67
CA HIS A 88 6.93 4.08 -2.76
C HIS A 88 6.71 2.72 -2.09
N ILE A 89 6.62 1.67 -2.90
CA ILE A 89 6.20 0.31 -2.51
C ILE A 89 7.11 -0.27 -1.41
N ALA A 90 8.44 -0.11 -1.52
CA ALA A 90 9.38 -0.60 -0.52
C ALA A 90 9.14 0.00 0.87
N MET A 91 8.77 1.28 0.95
CA MET A 91 8.45 1.92 2.22
C MET A 91 7.11 1.44 2.76
N ALA A 92 6.10 1.26 1.90
CA ALA A 92 4.81 0.71 2.29
C ALA A 92 4.96 -0.71 2.89
N ILE A 93 5.79 -1.56 2.29
CA ILE A 93 6.10 -2.91 2.82
C ILE A 93 6.77 -2.80 4.19
N LYS A 94 7.80 -1.95 4.33
CA LYS A 94 8.51 -1.75 5.60
C LYS A 94 7.56 -1.30 6.73
N LEU A 95 6.70 -0.31 6.46
CA LEU A 95 5.74 0.18 7.44
C LEU A 95 4.65 -0.85 7.75
N GLY A 96 4.18 -1.61 6.77
CA GLY A 96 3.21 -2.68 7.00
C GLY A 96 3.78 -3.82 7.84
N GLY A 97 5.05 -4.19 7.66
CA GLY A 97 5.72 -5.15 8.53
C GLY A 97 5.92 -4.66 9.97
N LEU A 98 6.00 -3.33 10.18
CA LEU A 98 5.95 -2.75 11.52
C LEU A 98 4.53 -2.77 12.09
N GLU A 99 3.53 -2.40 11.29
CA GLU A 99 2.11 -2.39 11.69
C GLU A 99 1.67 -3.80 12.11
N LEU A 100 2.06 -4.82 11.35
CA LEU A 100 1.71 -6.20 11.62
C LEU A 100 2.28 -6.73 12.94
N ARG A 101 3.45 -6.22 13.37
CA ARG A 101 4.07 -6.58 14.66
C ARG A 101 3.40 -5.92 15.85
N LEU A 102 2.76 -4.77 15.63
CA LEU A 102 2.12 -3.96 16.67
C LEU A 102 0.60 -4.20 16.74
N GLU A 103 0.02 -4.70 15.66
CA GLU A 103 -1.39 -5.10 15.59
C GLU A 103 -1.62 -6.40 16.35
N HIS A 104 -2.70 -6.46 17.12
CA HIS A 104 -3.06 -7.61 17.94
C HIS A 104 -4.42 -8.21 17.58
N ASP A 105 -5.27 -7.50 16.83
CA ASP A 105 -6.51 -8.06 16.30
C ASP A 105 -6.20 -9.02 15.13
N PRO A 106 -6.50 -10.34 15.27
CA PRO A 106 -6.25 -11.32 14.22
C PRO A 106 -6.94 -10.97 12.89
N ARG A 107 -8.14 -10.39 12.94
CA ARG A 107 -8.86 -10.00 11.72
C ARG A 107 -8.12 -8.88 10.99
N ARG A 108 -7.65 -7.88 11.73
CA ARG A 108 -6.87 -6.79 11.17
C ARG A 108 -5.50 -7.27 10.67
N GLN A 109 -4.85 -8.20 11.37
CA GLN A 109 -3.63 -8.84 10.90
C GLN A 109 -3.85 -9.59 9.58
N ALA A 110 -4.95 -10.34 9.43
CA ALA A 110 -5.32 -11.02 8.18
C ALA A 110 -5.41 -10.03 7.01
N SER A 111 -6.20 -8.98 7.18
CA SER A 111 -6.35 -7.92 6.16
C SER A 111 -5.02 -7.26 5.84
N LEU A 112 -4.19 -6.97 6.85
CA LEU A 112 -2.90 -6.34 6.65
C LEU A 112 -1.90 -7.25 5.92
N ARG A 113 -1.92 -8.56 6.18
CA ARG A 113 -1.12 -9.56 5.44
C ARG A 113 -1.52 -9.59 3.96
N VAL A 114 -2.80 -9.48 3.64
CA VAL A 114 -3.28 -9.35 2.24
C VAL A 114 -2.78 -8.06 1.61
N GLU A 115 -2.89 -6.92 2.31
CA GLU A 115 -2.38 -5.64 1.82
C GLU A 115 -0.86 -5.66 1.58
N LEU A 116 -0.11 -6.35 2.45
CA LEU A 116 1.33 -6.56 2.30
C LEU A 116 1.66 -7.51 1.14
N GLY A 117 0.94 -8.62 1.01
CA GLY A 117 1.11 -9.56 -0.11
C GLY A 117 0.88 -8.87 -1.46
N ARG A 118 -0.12 -8.00 -1.55
CA ARG A 118 -0.32 -7.16 -2.75
C ARG A 118 0.88 -6.25 -3.02
N ALA A 119 1.39 -5.56 -2.01
CA ALA A 119 2.56 -4.68 -2.19
C ALA A 119 3.82 -5.46 -2.57
N LEU A 120 4.03 -6.66 -2.03
CA LEU A 120 5.13 -7.55 -2.40
C LEU A 120 5.00 -8.05 -3.84
N LEU A 121 3.78 -8.35 -4.29
CA LEU A 121 3.48 -8.69 -5.68
C LEU A 121 3.80 -7.52 -6.61
N ASP A 122 3.37 -6.31 -6.26
CA ASP A 122 3.66 -5.08 -7.02
C ASP A 122 5.18 -4.81 -7.11
N GLN A 123 5.96 -5.25 -6.11
CA GLN A 123 7.43 -5.18 -6.13
C GLN A 123 8.08 -6.33 -6.93
N GLY A 124 7.33 -7.36 -7.33
CA GLY A 124 7.85 -8.57 -7.97
C GLY A 124 8.49 -9.57 -7.00
N SER A 125 8.28 -9.42 -5.70
CA SER A 125 8.81 -10.33 -4.67
C SER A 125 7.89 -11.55 -4.51
N LEU A 126 7.88 -12.43 -5.50
CA LEU A 126 6.91 -13.54 -5.61
C LEU A 126 7.00 -14.52 -4.43
N ASP A 127 8.20 -14.94 -4.03
CA ASP A 127 8.38 -15.91 -2.93
C ASP A 127 7.83 -15.39 -1.60
N GLN A 128 8.09 -14.11 -1.29
CA GLN A 128 7.59 -13.46 -0.09
C GLN A 128 6.07 -13.27 -0.15
N THR A 129 5.54 -12.97 -1.35
CA THR A 129 4.10 -12.88 -1.61
C THR A 129 3.43 -14.21 -1.32
N VAL A 130 3.96 -15.32 -1.84
CA VAL A 130 3.42 -16.66 -1.58
C VAL A 130 3.45 -16.97 -0.10
N SER A 131 4.61 -16.76 0.56
CA SER A 131 4.79 -17.06 1.98
C SER A 131 3.74 -16.36 2.86
N ILE A 132 3.51 -15.06 2.67
CA ILE A 132 2.60 -14.31 3.54
C ILE A 132 1.12 -14.60 3.24
N LEU A 133 0.76 -14.87 1.99
CA LEU A 133 -0.62 -15.09 1.58
C LEU A 133 -1.11 -16.52 1.87
N THR A 134 -0.23 -17.53 1.77
CA THR A 134 -0.58 -18.92 2.13
C THR A 134 -1.06 -19.01 3.57
N LEU A 135 -0.37 -18.33 4.50
CA LEU A 135 -0.77 -18.28 5.90
C LEU A 135 -2.20 -17.75 6.09
N VAL A 136 -2.59 -16.71 5.34
CA VAL A 136 -3.94 -16.14 5.42
C VAL A 136 -4.98 -17.06 4.78
N ALA A 137 -4.66 -17.64 3.62
CA ALA A 137 -5.55 -18.52 2.88
C ALA A 137 -5.87 -19.82 3.64
N GLU A 138 -4.91 -20.32 4.43
CA GLU A 138 -5.05 -21.53 5.24
C GLU A 138 -5.68 -21.26 6.61
N ALA A 139 -5.30 -20.16 7.29
CA ALA A 139 -5.81 -19.86 8.62
C ALA A 139 -7.31 -19.51 8.63
N GLY A 140 -7.83 -18.97 7.53
CA GLY A 140 -9.26 -18.68 7.39
C GLY A 140 -9.80 -17.65 8.40
N GLU A 141 -8.92 -16.78 8.93
CA GLU A 141 -9.24 -15.78 9.97
C GLU A 141 -10.44 -14.90 9.60
N THR A 142 -10.58 -14.59 8.31
CA THR A 142 -11.81 -14.05 7.71
C THR A 142 -12.01 -14.65 6.32
N ILE A 143 -13.28 -14.81 5.91
CA ILE A 143 -13.63 -15.31 4.58
C ILE A 143 -13.06 -14.38 3.50
N GLU A 144 -13.29 -13.07 3.64
CA GLU A 144 -12.83 -12.06 2.70
C GLU A 144 -11.31 -12.03 2.52
N ALA A 145 -10.54 -12.04 3.62
CA ALA A 145 -9.08 -12.05 3.51
C ALA A 145 -8.55 -13.36 2.91
N GLY A 146 -9.19 -14.49 3.23
CA GLY A 146 -8.85 -15.79 2.65
C GLY A 146 -9.09 -15.84 1.14
N GLU A 147 -10.23 -15.33 0.67
CA GLU A 147 -10.54 -15.23 -0.76
C GLU A 147 -9.59 -14.28 -1.48
N ALA A 148 -9.33 -13.10 -0.90
CA ALA A 148 -8.39 -12.15 -1.47
C ALA A 148 -6.97 -12.72 -1.56
N ALA A 149 -6.53 -13.47 -0.55
CA ALA A 149 -5.24 -14.14 -0.55
C ALA A 149 -5.14 -15.20 -1.66
N ARG A 150 -6.17 -16.03 -1.84
CA ARG A 150 -6.21 -17.03 -2.92
C ARG A 150 -6.19 -16.38 -4.30
N GLY A 151 -6.97 -15.32 -4.50
CA GLY A 151 -6.96 -14.58 -5.77
C GLY A 151 -5.60 -13.98 -6.12
N LEU A 152 -4.85 -13.49 -5.12
CA LEU A 152 -3.49 -13.01 -5.31
C LEU A 152 -2.48 -14.15 -5.56
N LEU A 153 -2.63 -15.30 -4.89
CA LEU A 153 -1.80 -16.49 -5.15
C LEU A 153 -1.99 -17.00 -6.58
N ASP A 154 -3.20 -16.97 -7.10
CA ASP A 154 -3.48 -17.35 -8.49
C ASP A 154 -2.85 -16.37 -9.48
N GLN A 155 -2.77 -15.07 -9.16
CA GLN A 155 -2.01 -14.11 -9.96
C GLN A 155 -0.50 -14.42 -9.98
N VAL A 156 0.08 -14.78 -8.84
CA VAL A 156 1.49 -15.20 -8.77
C VAL A 156 1.73 -16.44 -9.65
N ARG A 157 0.85 -17.43 -9.57
CA ARG A 157 0.95 -18.66 -10.38
C ARG A 157 0.87 -18.34 -11.87
N ALA A 158 -0.10 -17.53 -12.28
CA ALA A 158 -0.26 -17.12 -13.67
C ALA A 158 0.96 -16.35 -14.19
N ALA A 159 1.55 -15.48 -13.37
CA ALA A 159 2.78 -14.77 -13.70
C ALA A 159 3.97 -15.74 -13.87
N HIS A 160 4.10 -16.74 -13.00
CA HIS A 160 5.14 -17.76 -13.10
C HIS A 160 5.01 -18.60 -14.37
N GLU A 161 3.83 -19.17 -14.63
CA GLU A 161 3.58 -19.97 -15.83
C GLU A 161 3.74 -19.15 -17.11
N GLY A 162 3.33 -17.88 -17.11
CA GLY A 162 3.55 -16.97 -18.23
C GLY A 162 5.04 -16.74 -18.52
N GLY A 163 5.85 -16.60 -17.46
CA GLY A 163 7.31 -16.48 -17.58
C GLY A 163 7.97 -17.74 -18.14
N GLU A 164 7.57 -18.92 -17.68
CA GLU A 164 8.09 -20.20 -18.20
C GLU A 164 7.77 -20.39 -19.69
N ARG A 165 6.53 -20.08 -20.10
CA ARG A 165 6.14 -20.14 -21.53
C ARG A 165 6.96 -19.18 -22.39
N ALA A 166 7.19 -17.96 -21.90
CA ALA A 166 8.02 -16.98 -22.61
C ALA A 166 9.47 -17.46 -22.75
N LEU A 167 10.04 -18.04 -21.69
CA LEU A 167 11.39 -18.60 -21.72
C LEU A 167 11.51 -19.77 -22.70
N SER A 168 10.55 -20.69 -22.70
CA SER A 168 10.52 -21.82 -23.65
C SER A 168 10.49 -21.32 -25.10
N THR A 169 9.65 -20.32 -25.39
CA THR A 169 9.53 -19.74 -26.73
C THR A 169 10.86 -19.13 -27.20
N LEU A 170 11.53 -18.38 -26.32
CA LEU A 170 12.83 -17.79 -26.63
C LEU A 170 13.93 -18.84 -26.84
N GLN A 171 13.89 -19.95 -26.09
CA GLN A 171 14.83 -21.06 -26.27
C GLN A 171 14.63 -21.76 -27.61
N ASP A 172 13.39 -21.99 -28.03
CA ASP A 172 13.07 -22.58 -29.34
C ASP A 172 13.52 -21.67 -30.49
N GLU A 173 13.27 -20.36 -30.38
CA GLU A 173 13.73 -19.37 -31.37
C GLU A 173 15.26 -19.32 -31.46
N LEU A 174 15.97 -19.29 -30.33
CA LEU A 174 17.43 -19.32 -30.29
C LEU A 174 18.01 -20.61 -30.88
N GLY A 175 17.41 -21.77 -30.59
CA GLY A 175 17.80 -23.04 -31.18
C GLY A 175 17.67 -23.04 -32.71
N SER A 176 16.54 -22.54 -33.22
CA SER A 176 16.29 -22.45 -34.66
C SER A 176 17.29 -21.55 -35.39
N LEU A 177 17.76 -20.47 -34.75
CA LEU A 177 18.78 -19.58 -35.31
C LEU A 177 20.16 -20.25 -35.37
N ALA A 178 20.54 -21.00 -34.34
CA ALA A 178 21.80 -21.73 -34.30
C ALA A 178 21.88 -22.82 -35.39
N ASP A 179 20.77 -23.50 -35.66
CA ASP A 179 20.69 -24.52 -36.72
C ASP A 179 20.90 -23.91 -38.12
N LEU A 180 20.41 -22.69 -38.35
CA LEU A 180 20.60 -21.97 -39.62
C LEU A 180 22.06 -21.55 -39.85
N GLU A 181 22.80 -21.14 -38.81
CA GLU A 181 24.22 -20.78 -38.92
C GLU A 181 25.13 -22.02 -39.11
N GLY A 182 24.79 -23.15 -38.48
CA GLY A 182 25.50 -24.42 -38.67
C GLY A 182 25.34 -25.00 -40.07
N ALA A 183 24.16 -24.87 -40.68
CA ALA A 183 23.90 -25.31 -42.05
C ALA A 183 24.67 -24.49 -43.10
N GLY A 184 24.92 -23.19 -42.85
CA GLY A 184 25.72 -22.34 -43.74
C GLY A 184 27.23 -22.65 -43.74
N SER A 185 27.75 -23.27 -42.68
CA SER A 185 29.18 -23.52 -42.50
C SER A 185 29.68 -24.84 -43.10
N SER A 186 28.79 -25.69 -43.62
CA SER A 186 29.12 -27.01 -44.20
C SER A 186 29.24 -27.02 -45.73
N VAL A 187 29.25 -25.85 -46.38
CA VAL A 187 29.28 -25.70 -47.86
C VAL A 187 30.63 -25.17 -48.40
N SER A 188 31.73 -25.23 -47.62
CA SER A 188 33.07 -24.82 -48.09
C SER A 188 33.99 -25.98 -48.41
#